data_AF-A0A2T4Y6J2-F1
#
_entry.id   AF-A0A2T4Y6J2-F1
#
_cell.length_a   1.000
_cell.length_b   1.000
_cell.length_c   1.000
_cell.angle_alpha   90.00
_cell.angle_beta   90.00
_cell.angle_gamma   90.00
#
_symmetry.space_group_name_H-M   'P 1'
#
loop_
_entity.id
_entity.type
_entity.pdbx_description
1 polymer ?
#
loop_
_entity_poly.entity_id
_entity_poly.type
_entity_poly.pdbx_seq_one_letter_code
_entity_poly.pdbx_strand_id
1 'polypeptide(L)'
;MRMTGSYPKSEVLPGPQRRRRWTVTEKLEMVAETNEPGSSVSLVARRHGVSPNQLFTWRRLAEQGALTATRAEEEVVPASAFRAQQEQIRELQRLLGKKTLEAEILKEALEVAAGPKKRLLQSFLPPKDVTR
;
A
#
# COMPACT_ATOMS: atom_id res chain seq x y z
N MET A 1 59.75 -26.62 4.07
CA MET A 1 59.63 -25.19 3.73
C MET A 1 58.23 -24.70 4.08
N ARG A 2 58.10 -23.54 4.75
CA ARG A 2 56.81 -22.91 5.08
C ARG A 2 56.59 -21.73 4.14
N MET A 3 55.50 -21.73 3.37
CA MET A 3 55.16 -20.62 2.48
C MET A 3 54.46 -19.52 3.29
N THR A 4 55.09 -18.36 3.40
CA THR A 4 54.48 -17.16 3.99
C THR A 4 53.70 -16.44 2.89
N GLY A 5 52.37 -16.52 2.96
CA GLY A 5 51.47 -15.70 2.15
C GLY A 5 51.61 -14.23 2.54
N SER A 6 52.27 -13.46 1.67
CA SER A 6 52.32 -12.00 1.76
C SER A 6 50.96 -11.46 1.31
N TYR A 7 50.13 -11.07 2.27
CA TYR A 7 48.91 -10.32 1.98
C TYR A 7 49.30 -8.85 1.75
N PRO A 8 48.99 -8.27 0.56
CA PRO A 8 49.26 -6.86 0.34
C PRO A 8 48.44 -6.02 1.30
N LYS A 9 49.20 -5.26 2.09
CA LYS A 9 48.82 -4.21 3.02
C LYS A 9 47.75 -3.30 2.41
N SER A 10 46.53 -3.33 2.94
CA SER A 10 45.48 -2.37 2.58
C SER A 10 45.80 -1.04 3.24
N GLU A 11 46.70 -0.27 2.62
CA GLU A 11 46.89 1.15 2.91
C GLU A 11 45.85 1.95 2.14
N VAL A 12 44.77 2.38 2.82
CA VAL A 12 44.16 3.69 2.60
C VAL A 12 43.61 4.20 3.94
N LEU A 13 44.34 5.11 4.57
CA LEU A 13 43.82 6.05 5.58
C LEU A 13 43.68 7.41 4.88
N PRO A 14 42.55 8.12 5.06
CA PRO A 14 42.69 9.50 5.51
C PRO A 14 41.59 9.91 6.51
N GLY A 15 42.00 10.20 7.74
CA GLY A 15 41.38 11.16 8.67
C GLY A 15 39.89 11.03 9.03
N PRO A 16 39.38 11.87 9.97
CA PRO A 16 37.95 11.94 10.26
C PRO A 16 37.25 12.68 9.12
N GLN A 17 37.08 12.00 7.99
CA GLN A 17 36.29 12.49 6.85
C GLN A 17 34.90 12.84 7.39
N ARG A 18 34.57 14.14 7.40
CA ARG A 18 33.24 14.66 7.73
C ARG A 18 32.23 13.82 6.92
N ARG A 19 31.53 12.90 7.60
CA ARG A 19 30.71 11.86 6.93
C ARG A 19 29.83 12.55 5.89
N ARG A 20 30.06 12.26 4.60
CA ARG A 20 29.28 12.84 3.51
C ARG A 20 27.81 12.60 3.81
N ARG A 21 27.01 13.66 3.88
CA ARG A 21 25.57 13.58 4.08
C ARG A 21 24.92 13.39 2.72
N TRP A 22 24.18 12.30 2.57
CA TRP A 22 23.39 12.01 1.38
C TRP A 22 21.98 12.57 1.56
N THR A 23 21.56 13.40 0.63
CA THR A 23 20.18 13.86 0.51
C THR A 23 19.25 12.69 0.19
N VAL A 24 17.95 12.86 0.43
CA VAL A 24 16.95 11.82 0.10
C VAL A 24 16.94 11.53 -1.40
N THR A 25 17.05 12.57 -2.23
CA THR A 25 17.11 12.44 -3.69
C THR A 25 18.30 11.60 -4.14
N GLU A 26 19.51 11.90 -3.63
CA GLU A 26 20.71 11.11 -3.95
C GLU A 26 20.56 9.64 -3.51
N LYS A 27 19.92 9.38 -2.35
CA LYS A 27 19.64 8.01 -1.90
C LYS A 27 18.68 7.29 -2.84
N LEU A 28 17.63 7.96 -3.32
CA LEU A 28 16.66 7.39 -4.26
C LEU A 28 17.30 7.09 -5.62
N GLU A 29 18.13 8.01 -6.14
CA GLU A 29 18.88 7.81 -7.38
C GLU A 29 19.80 6.59 -7.29
N MET A 30 20.56 6.48 -6.19
CA MET A 30 21.39 5.32 -5.94
C MET A 30 20.58 4.02 -5.83
N VAL A 31 19.43 4.04 -5.13
CA VAL A 31 18.56 2.86 -5.02
C VAL A 31 17.98 2.48 -6.39
N ALA A 32 17.58 3.45 -7.21
CA ALA A 32 17.11 3.21 -8.57
C ALA A 32 18.19 2.56 -9.43
N GLU A 33 19.44 3.05 -9.37
CA GLU A 33 20.58 2.45 -10.09
C GLU A 33 20.82 0.98 -9.69
N THR A 34 20.47 0.56 -8.47
CA THR A 34 20.57 -0.86 -8.06
C THR A 34 19.47 -1.76 -8.60
N ASN A 35 18.40 -1.19 -9.13
CA ASN A 35 17.28 -1.93 -9.72
C ASN A 35 17.42 -2.07 -11.24
N GLU A 36 18.36 -1.35 -11.85
CA GLU A 36 18.65 -1.48 -13.27
C GLU A 36 19.15 -2.90 -13.63
N PRO A 37 18.67 -3.48 -14.74
CA PRO A 37 19.12 -4.80 -15.20
C PRO A 37 20.64 -4.84 -15.39
N GLY A 38 21.30 -5.81 -14.76
CA GLY A 38 22.76 -5.98 -14.83
C GLY A 38 23.57 -5.11 -13.85
N SER A 39 22.90 -4.26 -13.07
CA SER A 39 23.52 -3.53 -11.97
C SER A 39 23.55 -4.39 -10.70
N SER A 40 24.59 -4.23 -9.88
CA SER A 40 24.68 -4.87 -8.57
C SER A 40 24.89 -3.84 -7.48
N VAL A 41 24.37 -4.12 -6.29
CA VAL A 41 24.54 -3.26 -5.10
C VAL A 41 26.01 -2.95 -4.84
N SER A 42 26.90 -3.92 -5.01
CA SER A 42 28.34 -3.75 -4.84
C SER A 42 28.97 -2.81 -5.87
N LEU A 43 28.48 -2.83 -7.12
CA LEU A 43 28.95 -1.93 -8.18
C LEU A 43 28.54 -0.48 -7.89
N VAL A 44 27.26 -0.27 -7.58
CA VAL A 44 26.71 1.06 -7.26
C VAL A 44 27.36 1.62 -6.00
N ALA A 45 27.53 0.80 -4.95
CA ALA A 45 28.23 1.18 -3.73
C ALA A 45 29.66 1.72 -3.98
N ARG A 46 30.42 1.05 -4.86
CA ARG A 46 31.77 1.51 -5.23
C ARG A 46 31.76 2.81 -6.02
N ARG A 47 30.83 2.96 -6.97
CA ARG A 47 30.68 4.20 -7.77
C ARG A 47 30.39 5.42 -6.90
N HIS A 48 29.53 5.27 -5.91
CA HIS A 48 29.09 6.36 -5.04
C HIS A 48 29.92 6.50 -3.75
N GLY A 49 30.87 5.61 -3.50
CA GLY A 49 31.67 5.60 -2.26
C GLY A 49 30.82 5.34 -1.01
N VAL A 50 29.76 4.54 -1.15
CA VAL A 50 28.81 4.17 -0.09
C VAL A 50 29.05 2.73 0.32
N SER A 51 28.81 2.39 1.59
CA SER A 51 28.88 0.98 2.00
C SER A 51 27.72 0.17 1.39
N PRO A 52 27.94 -1.05 0.86
CA PRO A 52 26.87 -1.88 0.33
C PRO A 52 25.72 -2.10 1.34
N ASN A 53 26.04 -2.26 2.62
CA ASN A 53 25.06 -2.45 3.69
C ASN A 53 24.11 -1.24 3.86
N GLN A 54 24.63 -0.02 3.68
CA GLN A 54 23.83 1.21 3.70
C GLN A 54 22.88 1.28 2.49
N LEU A 55 23.35 0.85 1.32
CA LEU A 55 22.53 0.76 0.12
C LEU A 55 21.40 -0.27 0.26
N PHE A 56 21.68 -1.44 0.84
CA PHE A 56 20.64 -2.43 1.17
C PHE A 56 19.59 -1.87 2.13
N THR A 57 20.04 -1.12 3.14
CA THR A 57 19.14 -0.47 4.10
C THR A 57 18.25 0.56 3.39
N TRP A 58 18.81 1.40 2.52
CA TRP A 58 18.03 2.38 1.77
C TRP A 58 17.07 1.73 0.78
N ARG A 59 17.47 0.64 0.12
CA ARG A 59 16.59 -0.14 -0.76
C ARG A 59 15.37 -0.66 -0.01
N ARG A 60 15.58 -1.26 1.16
CA ARG A 60 14.48 -1.73 2.04
C ARG A 60 13.57 -0.58 2.48
N LEU A 61 14.14 0.55 2.87
CA LEU A 61 13.36 1.74 3.26
C LEU A 61 12.57 2.33 2.08
N ALA A 62 13.11 2.28 0.87
CA ALA A 62 12.44 2.75 -0.34
C ALA A 62 11.26 1.83 -0.71
N GLU A 63 11.45 0.50 -0.66
CA GLU A 63 10.39 -0.49 -0.87
C GLU A 63 9.24 -0.35 0.14
N GLN A 64 9.55 0.09 1.36
CA GLN A 64 8.57 0.35 2.42
C GLN A 64 7.93 1.74 2.36
N GLY A 65 8.35 2.61 1.44
CA GLY A 65 7.92 4.02 1.36
C GLY A 65 8.54 4.94 2.43
N ALA A 66 9.33 4.39 3.35
CA ALA A 66 9.94 5.10 4.48
C ALA A 66 11.12 6.02 4.08
N LEU A 67 11.75 5.80 2.93
CA LEU A 67 12.84 6.67 2.46
C LEU A 67 12.30 8.08 2.10
N THR A 68 11.10 8.16 1.52
CA THR A 68 10.44 9.41 1.11
C THR A 68 9.76 10.13 2.28
N ALA A 69 9.38 9.38 3.33
CA ALA A 69 8.85 9.89 4.59
C ALA A 69 9.75 10.94 5.27
N THR A 70 11.05 10.88 5.01
CA THR A 70 12.01 11.84 5.58
C THR A 70 11.96 13.23 4.93
N ARG A 71 11.18 13.42 3.85
CA ARG A 71 11.01 14.69 3.13
C ARG A 71 9.73 15.45 3.50
N ALA A 72 8.69 14.75 3.93
CA ALA A 72 7.40 15.35 4.20
C ALA A 72 7.02 15.01 5.63
N GLU A 73 6.64 16.01 6.43
CA GLU A 73 5.94 15.83 7.71
C GLU A 73 4.52 15.26 7.48
N GLU A 74 4.40 14.28 6.59
CA GLU A 74 3.17 13.66 6.13
C GLU A 74 3.18 12.21 6.61
N GLU A 75 2.12 11.83 7.32
CA GLU A 75 2.00 10.54 7.99
C GLU A 75 2.11 9.39 6.99
N VAL A 76 3.24 8.67 7.03
CA VAL A 76 3.51 7.60 6.07
C VAL A 76 2.83 6.32 6.53
N VAL A 77 1.78 5.95 5.79
CA VAL A 77 1.13 4.64 5.92
C VAL A 77 2.08 3.56 5.35
N PRO A 78 2.48 2.55 6.13
CA PRO A 78 3.30 1.45 5.61
C PRO A 78 2.64 0.78 4.38
N ALA A 79 3.46 0.36 3.41
CA ALA A 79 2.95 -0.30 2.20
C ALA A 79 2.04 -1.53 2.49
N SER A 80 2.25 -2.21 3.62
CA SER A 80 1.37 -3.30 4.09
C SER A 80 0.00 -2.81 4.53
N ALA A 81 -0.08 -1.68 5.25
CA ALA A 81 -1.34 -1.08 5.67
C ALA A 81 -2.12 -0.54 4.47
N PHE A 82 -1.43 0.06 3.49
CA PHE A 82 -2.07 0.46 2.22
C PHE A 82 -2.66 -0.75 1.47
N ARG A 83 -1.91 -1.86 1.35
CA ARG A 83 -2.42 -3.09 0.73
C ARG A 83 -3.62 -3.67 1.46
N ALA A 84 -3.56 -3.73 2.79
CA ALA A 84 -4.68 -4.19 3.61
C ALA A 84 -5.94 -3.32 3.43
N GLN A 85 -5.77 -1.99 3.35
CA GLN A 85 -6.87 -1.08 3.03
C GLN A 85 -7.42 -1.31 1.63
N GLN A 86 -6.56 -1.53 0.63
CA GLN A 86 -6.99 -1.84 -0.73
C GLN A 86 -7.77 -3.17 -0.81
N GLU A 87 -7.37 -4.18 -0.05
CA GLU A 87 -8.12 -5.44 0.07
C GLU A 87 -9.48 -5.23 0.72
N GLN A 88 -9.55 -4.43 1.79
CA GLN A 88 -10.81 -4.09 2.45
C GLN A 88 -11.77 -3.35 1.50
N ILE A 89 -11.26 -2.41 0.71
CA ILE A 89 -12.06 -1.69 -0.30
C ILE A 89 -12.65 -2.69 -1.31
N ARG A 90 -11.85 -3.63 -1.81
CA ARG A 90 -12.32 -4.65 -2.75
C ARG A 90 -13.41 -5.53 -2.15
N GLU A 91 -13.25 -5.96 -0.89
CA GLU A 91 -14.27 -6.79 -0.24
C GLU A 91 -15.55 -6.00 0.02
N LEU A 92 -15.46 -4.74 0.46
CA LEU A 92 -16.63 -3.88 0.62
C LEU A 92 -17.35 -3.65 -0.70
N GLN A 93 -16.62 -3.43 -1.80
CA GLN A 93 -17.21 -3.33 -3.13
C GLN A 93 -17.92 -4.61 -3.55
N ARG A 94 -17.34 -5.79 -3.27
CA ARG A 94 -17.96 -7.09 -3.54
C ARG A 94 -19.24 -7.30 -2.75
N LEU A 95 -19.22 -7.00 -1.44
CA LEU A 95 -20.38 -7.11 -0.55
C LEU A 95 -21.49 -6.15 -0.95
N LEU A 96 -21.13 -4.90 -1.30
CA LEU A 96 -22.07 -3.92 -1.79
C LEU A 96 -22.76 -4.41 -3.08
N GLY A 97 -22.00 -4.92 -4.05
CA GLY A 97 -22.56 -5.48 -5.29
C GLY A 97 -23.55 -6.62 -5.01
N LYS A 98 -23.20 -7.54 -4.09
CA LYS A 98 -24.11 -8.63 -3.69
C LYS A 98 -25.41 -8.08 -3.07
N LYS A 99 -25.30 -7.08 -2.18
CA LYS A 99 -26.46 -6.49 -1.51
C LYS A 99 -27.35 -5.69 -2.46
N THR A 100 -26.77 -5.02 -3.45
CA THR A 100 -27.53 -4.33 -4.50
C THR A 100 -28.36 -5.34 -5.31
N LEU A 101 -27.75 -6.45 -5.72
CA LEU A 101 -28.47 -7.50 -6.45
C LEU A 101 -29.62 -8.10 -5.62
N GLU A 102 -29.37 -8.41 -4.34
CA GLU A 102 -30.42 -8.87 -3.42
C GLU A 102 -31.57 -7.86 -3.34
N ALA A 103 -31.26 -6.56 -3.24
CA ALA A 103 -32.28 -5.52 -3.16
C ALA A 103 -33.07 -5.38 -4.48
N GLU A 104 -32.44 -5.55 -5.63
CA GLU A 104 -33.11 -5.54 -6.93
C GLU A 104 -34.08 -6.72 -7.07
N ILE A 105 -33.63 -7.94 -6.73
CA ILE A 105 -34.48 -9.15 -6.75
C ILE A 105 -35.67 -8.97 -5.80
N LEU A 106 -35.44 -8.45 -4.60
CA LEU A 106 -36.52 -8.21 -3.63
C LEU A 106 -37.51 -7.16 -4.14
N LYS A 107 -37.04 -6.09 -4.80
CA LYS A 107 -37.91 -5.11 -5.44
C LYS A 107 -38.73 -5.73 -6.57
N GLU A 108 -38.12 -6.53 -7.43
CA GLU A 108 -38.81 -7.22 -8.52
C GLU A 108 -39.88 -8.19 -7.96
N ALA A 109 -39.53 -8.99 -6.96
CA ALA A 109 -40.48 -9.87 -6.27
C ALA A 109 -41.63 -9.10 -5.62
N LEU A 110 -41.35 -7.92 -5.05
CA LEU A 110 -42.38 -7.02 -4.51
C LEU A 110 -43.28 -6.47 -5.62
N GLU A 111 -42.76 -6.04 -6.76
CA GLU A 111 -43.56 -5.59 -7.91
C GLU A 111 -44.47 -6.72 -8.44
N VAL A 112 -43.94 -7.93 -8.55
CA VAL A 112 -44.71 -9.13 -8.94
C VAL A 112 -45.81 -9.45 -7.91
N ALA A 113 -45.50 -9.37 -6.61
CA ALA A 113 -46.46 -9.58 -5.53
C ALA A 113 -47.42 -8.39 -5.31
N ALA A 114 -47.07 -7.19 -5.79
CA ALA A 114 -47.87 -5.96 -5.71
C ALA A 114 -48.84 -5.81 -6.89
N GLY A 115 -49.06 -6.86 -7.69
CA GLY A 115 -50.23 -7.01 -8.56
C GLY A 115 -51.51 -6.43 -7.92
N PRO A 116 -52.41 -5.88 -8.74
CA PRO A 116 -53.13 -4.63 -8.51
C PRO A 116 -53.64 -4.44 -7.08
N LYS A 117 -52.79 -3.86 -6.22
CA LYS A 117 -53.17 -3.33 -4.89
C LYS A 117 -53.99 -2.03 -5.02
N LYS A 118 -55.10 -2.09 -5.75
CA LYS A 118 -56.20 -1.11 -5.64
C LYS A 118 -57.52 -1.72 -5.18
N ARG A 119 -57.61 -3.00 -4.81
CA ARG A 119 -58.90 -3.62 -4.42
C ARG A 119 -59.01 -4.26 -3.05
N LEU A 120 -57.96 -4.29 -2.21
CA LEU A 120 -58.03 -5.00 -0.92
C LEU A 120 -57.87 -4.11 0.31
N LEU A 121 -57.81 -2.79 0.16
CA LEU A 121 -57.86 -1.84 1.28
C LEU A 121 -59.13 -0.96 1.30
N GLN A 122 -60.16 -1.29 0.50
CA GLN A 122 -61.42 -0.55 0.47
C GLN A 122 -62.57 -1.18 1.28
N SER A 123 -62.37 -2.35 1.90
CA SER A 123 -63.48 -3.07 2.55
C SER A 123 -63.24 -3.37 4.03
N PHE A 124 -62.72 -2.41 4.80
CA PHE A 124 -62.81 -2.48 6.26
C PHE A 124 -63.00 -1.06 6.84
N LEU A 125 -64.11 -0.43 6.47
CA LEU A 125 -64.72 0.62 7.30
C LEU A 125 -65.75 -0.07 8.21
N PRO A 126 -65.56 -0.12 9.54
CA PRO A 126 -66.59 -0.59 10.45
C PRO A 126 -67.77 0.40 10.42
N PRO A 127 -69.03 -0.08 10.53
CA PRO A 127 -70.20 0.79 10.54
C PRO A 127 -70.14 1.71 11.77
N LYS A 128 -70.20 3.02 11.53
CA LYS A 128 -70.42 4.00 12.59
C LYS A 128 -71.91 4.05 12.90
N ASP A 129 -72.38 3.12 13.71
CA ASP A 129 -73.64 3.30 14.44
C ASP A 129 -73.31 3.91 15.81
N VAL A 130 -73.49 5.22 15.95
CA VAL A 130 -74.08 5.85 17.16
C VAL A 130 -74.54 7.25 16.75
N THR A 131 -75.83 7.42 16.48
CA THR A 131 -76.54 8.66 16.87
C THR A 131 -78.03 8.38 17.03
N ARG A 132 -78.48 8.19 18.27
CA ARG A 132 -79.71 8.81 18.78
C ARG A 132 -79.67 8.90 20.30
#